data_AF-A0A7C6K7S9-F1
#
_entry.id   AF-A0A7C6K7S9-F1
#
_cell.length_a   1.000
_cell.length_b   1.000
_cell.length_c   1.000
_cell.angle_alpha   90.00
_cell.angle_beta   90.00
_cell.angle_gamma   90.00
#
_symmetry.space_group_name_H-M   'P 1'
#
loop_
_entity.id
_entity.type
_entity.pdbx_description
1 polymer ?
#
loop_
_entity_poly.entity_id
_entity_poly.type
_entity_poly.pdbx_seq_one_letter_code
_entity_poly.pdbx_strand_id
1 'polypeptide(L)'
;MRNMILPANSGVAAIGLKIGLIVPYDDIASITADAVKTIVDDGDIICITEAVVARSQNRYLSCSELADEVQEKLHLKPGGTLAVISPIASRNRFALIMKTLAMATRGGKVIVQFPIPFDEVGNQVIDEDFATTRLRLKKTLRSLRDARGNTPMLNVLIREIIAGLKLQEIGCHIISIRKIAGKGIADLTVKMPDGKLAVIEVTFAELEKAARKAVGIQKDVSGAEQALAIAVNLEHNYLTMVDANDFSCDKNTEPIKLDFSSQIDSYYEQDVIFADELGNNSFSHPVTDVDYRGLYLQMIEEGGARGEVIFTNNPLKVYDLGYIDGVCIGAVHEREKLRELFASFGAMVPVLTIQDIGPKPWGVIGSNVSDFEGGVLKLLPEDADGTAEKIKEKIKEATGKSVDVLIFGDGAYKDPDTGIYELADPHPAIGVSSGLKSAGLRGGSKLKLVVDTLYSKGYSKEEIIAYLENREGETVDESLGTTPRSATSIIGTLADLVAGSADAGTPIVLVRGFKYEQKS
;
A
#
# COMPACT_ATOMS: atom_id res chain seq x y z
N MET A 1 -4.74 -10.77 -47.03
CA MET A 1 -4.74 -10.80 -45.55
C MET A 1 -3.47 -10.10 -45.10
N ARG A 2 -3.56 -9.11 -44.19
CA ARG A 2 -2.36 -8.52 -43.59
C ARG A 2 -1.98 -9.40 -42.40
N ASN A 3 -1.15 -10.40 -42.64
CA ASN A 3 -0.55 -11.16 -41.55
C ASN A 3 0.44 -10.24 -40.83
N MET A 4 0.38 -10.22 -39.51
CA MET A 4 1.41 -9.60 -38.71
C MET A 4 2.67 -10.48 -38.81
N ILE A 5 3.69 -10.02 -39.53
CA ILE A 5 4.95 -10.74 -39.69
C ILE A 5 6.00 -10.03 -38.84
N LEU A 6 6.54 -10.73 -37.85
CA LEU A 6 7.66 -10.23 -37.07
C LEU A 6 8.96 -10.41 -37.88
N PRO A 7 9.92 -9.46 -37.77
CA PRO A 7 11.27 -9.67 -38.30
C PRO A 7 11.89 -10.99 -37.80
N ALA A 8 12.70 -11.67 -38.63
CA ALA A 8 13.29 -12.97 -38.30
C ALA A 8 14.18 -12.96 -37.04
N ASN A 9 14.67 -11.80 -36.63
CA ASN A 9 15.46 -11.59 -35.41
C ASN A 9 14.61 -11.18 -34.19
N SER A 10 13.28 -11.30 -34.26
CA SER A 10 12.38 -10.99 -33.14
C SER A 10 12.32 -12.15 -32.15
N GLY A 11 12.48 -11.85 -30.86
CA GLY A 11 12.29 -12.83 -29.79
C GLY A 11 10.84 -12.91 -29.34
N VAL A 12 10.37 -11.87 -28.64
CA VAL A 12 9.00 -11.76 -28.12
C VAL A 12 8.43 -10.39 -28.53
N ALA A 13 7.17 -10.35 -28.92
CA ALA A 13 6.43 -9.11 -29.17
C ALA A 13 5.12 -9.10 -28.37
N ALA A 14 4.74 -7.95 -27.84
CA ALA A 14 3.45 -7.72 -27.19
C ALA A 14 2.79 -6.48 -27.80
N ILE A 15 1.51 -6.60 -28.17
CA ILE A 15 0.82 -5.60 -28.99
C ILE A 15 -0.58 -5.40 -28.46
N GLY A 16 -0.87 -4.18 -28.00
CA GLY A 16 -2.22 -3.76 -27.60
C GLY A 16 -3.14 -3.60 -28.82
N LEU A 17 -4.33 -4.17 -28.74
CA LEU A 17 -5.34 -4.18 -29.80
C LEU A 17 -6.49 -3.27 -29.41
N LYS A 18 -6.75 -2.28 -30.27
CA LYS A 18 -7.89 -1.38 -30.09
C LYS A 18 -9.20 -2.10 -30.41
N ILE A 19 -10.15 -2.06 -29.49
CA ILE A 19 -11.51 -2.57 -29.71
C ILE A 19 -12.55 -1.48 -29.43
N GLY A 20 -13.79 -1.77 -29.79
CA GLY A 20 -14.94 -0.92 -29.45
C GLY A 20 -15.25 -0.95 -27.94
N LEU A 21 -16.26 -0.16 -27.56
CA LEU A 21 -16.77 -0.17 -26.19
C LEU A 21 -17.39 -1.53 -25.87
N ILE A 22 -16.95 -2.12 -24.76
CA ILE A 22 -17.62 -3.28 -24.15
C ILE A 22 -18.66 -2.77 -23.18
N VAL A 23 -19.87 -3.31 -23.25
CA VAL A 23 -21.00 -3.04 -22.36
C VAL A 23 -21.51 -4.34 -21.71
N PRO A 24 -22.36 -4.26 -20.68
CA PRO A 24 -22.96 -5.45 -20.08
C PRO A 24 -23.64 -6.36 -21.10
N TYR A 25 -23.45 -7.67 -20.93
CA TYR A 25 -24.00 -8.76 -21.74
C TYR A 25 -23.41 -8.92 -23.14
N ASP A 26 -22.35 -8.19 -23.48
CA ASP A 26 -21.59 -8.42 -24.70
C ASP A 26 -20.92 -9.80 -24.72
N ASP A 27 -20.83 -10.41 -25.91
CA ASP A 27 -20.09 -11.65 -26.12
C ASP A 27 -18.59 -11.37 -26.26
N ILE A 28 -17.89 -11.34 -25.13
CA ILE A 28 -16.45 -11.07 -25.08
C ILE A 28 -15.63 -12.08 -25.89
N ALA A 29 -16.09 -13.33 -26.03
CA ALA A 29 -15.40 -14.35 -26.81
C ALA A 29 -15.47 -14.04 -28.31
N SER A 30 -16.66 -13.71 -28.82
CA SER A 30 -16.82 -13.29 -30.21
C SER A 30 -16.05 -12.00 -30.51
N ILE A 31 -16.13 -11.00 -29.63
CA ILE A 31 -15.42 -9.72 -29.80
C ILE A 31 -13.90 -9.94 -29.84
N THR A 32 -13.37 -10.77 -28.93
CA THR A 32 -11.93 -11.08 -28.89
C THR A 32 -11.50 -11.83 -30.15
N ALA A 33 -12.28 -12.82 -30.58
CA ALA A 33 -11.99 -13.59 -31.79
C ALA A 33 -11.94 -12.70 -33.03
N ASP A 34 -12.89 -11.77 -33.17
CA ASP A 34 -12.92 -10.81 -34.29
C ASP A 34 -11.73 -9.84 -34.24
N ALA A 35 -11.34 -9.36 -33.05
CA ALA A 35 -10.21 -8.46 -32.87
C ALA A 35 -8.87 -9.07 -33.31
N VAL A 36 -8.67 -10.36 -33.06
CA VAL A 36 -7.39 -11.05 -33.37
C VAL A 36 -7.41 -11.78 -34.72
N LYS A 37 -8.58 -11.95 -35.34
CA LYS A 37 -8.86 -12.84 -36.47
C LYS A 37 -7.83 -12.78 -37.61
N THR A 38 -7.35 -11.59 -37.94
CA THR A 38 -6.47 -11.38 -39.10
C THR A 38 -4.98 -11.38 -38.76
N ILE A 39 -4.62 -11.37 -37.48
CA ILE A 39 -3.24 -11.19 -37.04
C ILE A 39 -2.70 -12.37 -36.24
N VAL A 40 -3.56 -13.20 -35.66
CA VAL A 40 -3.21 -14.31 -34.77
C VAL A 40 -2.54 -15.48 -35.50
N ASP A 41 -1.63 -16.16 -34.83
CA ASP A 41 -0.97 -17.37 -35.31
C ASP A 41 -0.86 -18.44 -34.21
N ASP A 42 -0.48 -19.66 -34.60
CA ASP A 42 -0.34 -20.78 -33.69
C ASP A 42 0.74 -20.51 -32.61
N GLY A 43 0.40 -20.73 -31.35
CA GLY A 43 1.27 -20.48 -30.19
C GLY A 43 1.25 -19.04 -29.66
N ASP A 44 0.46 -18.14 -30.24
CA ASP A 44 0.21 -16.83 -29.65
C ASP A 44 -0.56 -16.96 -28.32
N ILE A 45 -0.35 -15.97 -27.44
CA ILE A 45 -1.09 -15.82 -26.19
C ILE A 45 -1.91 -14.54 -26.28
N ILE A 46 -3.23 -14.68 -26.16
CA ILE A 46 -4.16 -13.56 -26.18
C ILE A 46 -4.50 -13.18 -24.74
N CYS A 47 -4.08 -11.99 -24.33
CA CYS A 47 -4.30 -11.46 -23.00
C CYS A 47 -5.48 -10.48 -23.03
N ILE A 48 -6.42 -10.57 -22.09
CA ILE A 48 -7.58 -9.68 -21.97
C ILE A 48 -7.66 -9.16 -20.53
N THR A 49 -7.88 -7.87 -20.32
CA THR A 49 -8.07 -7.33 -18.96
C THR A 49 -9.34 -7.91 -18.33
N GLU A 50 -9.22 -8.32 -17.08
CA GLU A 50 -10.31 -8.72 -16.18
C GLU A 50 -11.43 -7.67 -16.13
N ALA A 51 -11.08 -6.39 -16.28
CA ALA A 51 -12.01 -5.28 -16.22
C ALA A 51 -13.08 -5.31 -17.32
N VAL A 52 -12.73 -5.69 -18.55
CA VAL A 52 -13.68 -5.78 -19.67
C VAL A 52 -14.44 -7.10 -19.66
N VAL A 53 -13.79 -8.17 -19.21
CA VAL A 53 -14.47 -9.47 -19.04
C VAL A 53 -15.57 -9.35 -17.99
N ALA A 54 -15.26 -8.80 -16.81
CA ALA A 54 -16.23 -8.58 -15.74
C ALA A 54 -17.40 -7.69 -16.18
N ARG A 55 -17.10 -6.64 -16.97
CA ARG A 55 -18.11 -5.75 -17.54
C ARG A 55 -19.06 -6.51 -18.47
N SER A 56 -18.52 -7.28 -19.41
CA SER A 56 -19.34 -8.10 -20.34
C SER A 56 -20.24 -9.10 -19.60
N GLN A 57 -19.80 -9.56 -18.43
CA GLN A 57 -20.54 -10.47 -17.56
C GLN A 57 -21.53 -9.75 -16.61
N ASN A 58 -21.66 -8.42 -16.70
CA ASN A 58 -22.48 -7.59 -15.82
C ASN A 58 -22.19 -7.81 -14.31
N ARG A 59 -20.92 -7.86 -13.94
CA ARG A 59 -20.46 -8.17 -12.58
C ARG A 59 -20.43 -6.93 -11.67
N TYR A 60 -21.60 -6.49 -11.24
CA TYR A 60 -21.77 -5.30 -10.39
C TYR A 60 -22.56 -5.62 -9.12
N LEU A 61 -22.17 -5.01 -8.00
CA LEU A 61 -22.90 -5.07 -6.73
C LEU A 61 -22.93 -3.71 -6.05
N SER A 62 -24.03 -3.42 -5.36
CA SER A 62 -24.17 -2.21 -4.54
C SER A 62 -23.55 -2.37 -3.15
N CYS A 63 -23.14 -1.25 -2.54
CA CYS A 63 -22.69 -1.21 -1.15
C CYS A 63 -23.76 -1.73 -0.18
N SER A 64 -25.06 -1.51 -0.47
CA SER A 64 -26.16 -2.01 0.37
C SER A 64 -26.25 -3.52 0.38
N GLU A 65 -26.19 -4.17 -0.79
CA GLU A 65 -26.24 -5.64 -0.88
C GLU A 65 -25.06 -6.28 -0.15
N LEU A 66 -23.86 -5.71 -0.34
CA LEU A 66 -22.66 -6.20 0.33
C LEU A 66 -22.69 -5.93 1.84
N ALA A 67 -23.28 -4.82 2.28
CA ALA A 67 -23.35 -4.48 3.70
C ALA A 67 -24.27 -5.43 4.47
N ASP A 68 -25.40 -5.82 3.88
CA ASP A 68 -26.28 -6.85 4.46
C ASP A 68 -25.56 -8.19 4.58
N GLU A 69 -24.82 -8.59 3.54
CA GLU A 69 -24.01 -9.81 3.57
C GLU A 69 -22.92 -9.79 4.65
N VAL A 70 -22.21 -8.66 4.80
CA VAL A 70 -21.21 -8.47 5.86
C VAL A 70 -21.86 -8.57 7.24
N GLN A 71 -23.00 -7.91 7.42
CA GLN A 71 -23.74 -7.94 8.69
C GLN A 71 -24.16 -9.36 9.06
N GLU A 72 -24.65 -10.15 8.09
CA GLU A 72 -25.03 -11.54 8.29
C GLU A 72 -23.82 -12.43 8.63
N LYS A 73 -22.73 -12.34 7.86
CA LYS A 73 -21.54 -13.19 8.04
C LYS A 73 -20.77 -12.91 9.32
N LEU A 74 -20.73 -11.64 9.75
CA LEU A 74 -20.09 -11.24 11.01
C LEU A 74 -21.04 -11.28 12.20
N HIS A 75 -22.33 -11.54 11.99
CA HIS A 75 -23.37 -11.46 13.01
C HIS A 75 -23.38 -10.12 13.78
N LEU A 76 -23.09 -9.02 13.08
CA LEU A 76 -22.97 -7.70 13.70
C LEU A 76 -24.32 -7.25 14.25
N LYS A 77 -24.30 -6.77 15.49
CA LYS A 77 -25.46 -6.12 16.11
C LYS A 77 -25.51 -4.66 15.66
N PRO A 78 -26.71 -4.04 15.61
CA PRO A 78 -26.82 -2.60 15.40
C PRO A 78 -25.99 -1.83 16.42
N GLY A 79 -25.17 -0.89 15.95
CA GLY A 79 -24.24 -0.14 16.80
C GLY A 79 -22.94 -0.88 17.14
N GLY A 80 -22.68 -2.05 16.53
CA GLY A 80 -21.48 -2.85 16.78
C GLY A 80 -20.18 -2.21 16.30
N THR A 81 -19.06 -2.69 16.83
CA THR A 81 -17.72 -2.23 16.46
C THR A 81 -17.05 -3.21 15.51
N LEU A 82 -16.66 -2.73 14.33
CA LEU A 82 -15.94 -3.50 13.31
C LEU A 82 -14.49 -3.02 13.21
N ALA A 83 -13.53 -3.94 13.29
CA ALA A 83 -12.13 -3.62 13.00
C ALA A 83 -11.79 -3.94 11.54
N VAL A 84 -11.18 -3.00 10.83
CA VAL A 84 -10.69 -3.14 9.46
C VAL A 84 -9.17 -3.14 9.48
N ILE A 85 -8.56 -4.23 9.01
CA ILE A 85 -7.14 -4.51 9.19
C ILE A 85 -6.38 -4.39 7.87
N SER A 86 -5.35 -3.55 7.86
CA SER A 86 -4.44 -3.35 6.72
C SER A 86 -5.11 -3.15 5.36
N PRO A 87 -6.10 -2.24 5.21
CA PRO A 87 -6.64 -1.92 3.88
C PRO A 87 -5.57 -1.24 3.02
N ILE A 88 -5.59 -1.51 1.72
CA ILE A 88 -4.80 -0.75 0.73
C ILE A 88 -5.29 0.70 0.70
N ALA A 89 -4.39 1.67 0.60
CA ALA A 89 -4.68 3.09 0.46
C ALA A 89 -5.07 3.41 -1.00
N SER A 90 -6.33 3.20 -1.35
CA SER A 90 -6.83 3.34 -2.72
C SER A 90 -8.27 3.84 -2.76
N ARG A 91 -8.47 4.95 -3.46
CA ARG A 91 -9.82 5.49 -3.72
C ARG A 91 -10.63 4.55 -4.61
N ASN A 92 -9.99 3.95 -5.62
CA ASN A 92 -10.68 3.11 -6.60
C ASN A 92 -11.02 1.72 -6.06
N ARG A 93 -10.24 1.17 -5.13
CA ARG A 93 -10.51 -0.16 -4.57
C ARG A 93 -11.28 -0.11 -3.27
N PHE A 94 -10.82 0.73 -2.34
CA PHE A 94 -11.18 0.57 -0.94
C PHE A 94 -12.22 1.59 -0.43
N ALA A 95 -12.45 2.71 -1.13
CA ALA A 95 -13.39 3.71 -0.66
C ALA A 95 -14.81 3.15 -0.46
N LEU A 96 -15.35 2.45 -1.47
CA LEU A 96 -16.69 1.87 -1.38
C LEU A 96 -16.73 0.58 -0.53
N ILE A 97 -15.63 -0.16 -0.44
CA ILE A 97 -15.51 -1.27 0.54
C ILE A 97 -15.62 -0.69 1.96
N MET A 98 -14.93 0.41 2.26
CA MET A 98 -15.00 1.05 3.56
C MET A 98 -16.42 1.53 3.89
N LYS A 99 -17.11 2.15 2.93
CA LYS A 99 -18.52 2.55 3.06
C LYS A 99 -19.44 1.35 3.33
N THR A 100 -19.24 0.26 2.61
CA THR A 100 -19.97 -1.01 2.81
C THR A 100 -19.80 -1.56 4.23
N LEU A 101 -18.55 -1.62 4.71
CA LEU A 101 -18.22 -2.12 6.05
C LEU A 101 -18.85 -1.23 7.14
N ALA A 102 -18.88 0.09 6.94
CA ALA A 102 -19.55 1.02 7.83
C ALA A 102 -21.06 0.81 7.87
N MET A 103 -21.71 0.68 6.71
CA MET A 103 -23.14 0.40 6.61
C MET A 103 -23.54 -0.88 7.35
N ALA A 104 -22.70 -1.92 7.27
CA ALA A 104 -22.94 -3.20 7.95
C ALA A 104 -23.03 -3.08 9.48
N THR A 105 -22.40 -2.07 10.08
CA THR A 105 -22.48 -1.81 11.53
C THR A 105 -23.82 -1.22 11.98
N ARG A 106 -24.63 -0.69 11.04
CA ARG A 106 -25.93 -0.05 11.29
C ARG A 106 -25.87 0.99 12.42
N GLY A 107 -25.03 2.01 12.24
CA GLY A 107 -24.87 3.10 13.23
C GLY A 107 -23.74 2.89 14.24
N GLY A 108 -22.84 1.95 14.00
CA GLY A 108 -21.79 1.54 14.93
C GLY A 108 -20.48 2.28 14.78
N LYS A 109 -19.38 1.57 15.05
CA LYS A 109 -18.01 2.09 15.00
C LYS A 109 -17.17 1.25 14.04
N VAL A 110 -16.36 1.91 13.21
CA VAL A 110 -15.34 1.25 12.38
C VAL A 110 -13.97 1.73 12.83
N ILE A 111 -13.13 0.80 13.26
CA ILE A 111 -11.73 1.04 13.62
C ILE A 111 -10.86 0.58 12.45
N VAL A 112 -10.15 1.49 11.82
CA VAL A 112 -9.23 1.16 10.73
C VAL A 112 -7.81 1.14 11.27
N GLN A 113 -7.14 0.00 11.13
CA GLN A 113 -5.71 -0.11 11.39
C GLN A 113 -4.96 -0.08 10.07
N PHE A 114 -4.14 0.95 9.88
CA PHE A 114 -3.18 1.04 8.79
C PHE A 114 -1.80 0.50 9.24
N PRO A 115 -1.12 -0.31 8.42
CA PRO A 115 0.32 -0.56 8.58
C PRO A 115 1.09 0.74 8.37
N ILE A 116 2.37 0.77 8.75
CA ILE A 116 3.20 1.96 8.65
C ILE A 116 4.61 1.69 8.13
N PRO A 117 5.19 2.63 7.36
CA PRO A 117 4.56 3.87 6.87
C PRO A 117 3.75 3.69 5.58
N PHE A 118 3.81 2.49 4.98
CA PHE A 118 3.15 2.13 3.73
C PHE A 118 2.17 0.97 3.94
N ASP A 119 1.19 0.86 3.05
CA ASP A 119 0.40 -0.37 2.88
C ASP A 119 1.21 -1.50 2.21
N GLU A 120 0.58 -2.66 2.01
CA GLU A 120 1.27 -3.83 1.44
C GLU A 120 1.73 -3.66 -0.03
N VAL A 121 1.19 -2.66 -0.74
CA VAL A 121 1.55 -2.34 -2.13
C VAL A 121 2.40 -1.07 -2.24
N GLY A 122 2.84 -0.51 -1.11
CA GLY A 122 3.76 0.62 -1.09
C GLY A 122 3.10 2.00 -1.13
N ASN A 123 1.77 2.13 -1.03
CA ASN A 123 1.15 3.45 -0.91
C ASN A 123 1.44 4.02 0.48
N GLN A 124 1.89 5.27 0.52
CA GLN A 124 2.12 5.99 1.76
C GLN A 124 0.78 6.28 2.46
N VAL A 125 0.66 5.84 3.71
CA VAL A 125 -0.51 6.12 4.58
C VAL A 125 -0.20 7.13 5.68
N ILE A 126 1.08 7.27 6.02
CA ILE A 126 1.61 8.28 6.94
C ILE A 126 3.03 8.64 6.48
N ASP A 127 3.46 9.88 6.73
CA ASP A 127 4.85 10.29 6.45
C ASP A 127 5.86 9.42 7.22
N GLU A 128 6.85 8.91 6.50
CA GLU A 128 7.84 7.95 7.03
C GLU A 128 8.72 8.58 8.12
N ASP A 129 9.20 9.81 7.89
CA ASP A 129 10.06 10.52 8.83
C ASP A 129 9.29 10.89 10.10
N PHE A 130 8.05 11.37 9.95
CA PHE A 130 7.14 11.63 11.06
C PHE A 130 6.90 10.37 11.89
N ALA A 131 6.48 9.27 11.25
CA ALA A 131 6.13 8.03 11.94
C ALA A 131 7.34 7.41 12.65
N THR A 132 8.48 7.33 11.97
CA THR A 132 9.74 6.80 12.53
C THR A 132 10.19 7.59 13.74
N THR A 133 10.20 8.92 13.61
CA THR A 133 10.60 9.83 14.69
C THR A 133 9.64 9.72 15.87
N ARG A 134 8.33 9.75 15.60
CA ARG A 134 7.29 9.71 16.65
C ARG A 134 7.37 8.42 17.45
N LEU A 135 7.45 7.26 16.80
CA LEU A 135 7.60 5.97 17.48
C LEU A 135 8.90 5.88 18.29
N ARG A 136 10.01 6.41 17.77
CA ARG A 136 11.28 6.49 18.51
C ARG A 136 11.13 7.33 19.78
N LEU A 137 10.46 8.47 19.70
CA LEU A 137 10.19 9.33 20.87
C LEU A 137 9.33 8.58 21.90
N LYS A 138 8.24 7.94 21.49
CA LYS A 138 7.35 7.17 22.39
C LYS A 138 8.06 5.99 23.06
N LYS A 139 8.85 5.21 22.31
CA LYS A 139 9.69 4.13 22.85
C LYS A 139 10.70 4.64 23.88
N THR A 140 11.31 5.79 23.59
CA THR A 140 12.28 6.40 24.50
C THR A 140 11.59 6.95 25.75
N LEU A 141 10.41 7.55 25.61
CA LEU A 141 9.59 8.02 26.74
C LEU A 141 9.24 6.88 27.69
N ARG A 142 8.80 5.73 27.15
CA ARG A 142 8.49 4.54 27.94
C ARG A 142 9.72 4.05 28.72
N SER A 143 10.85 3.84 28.04
CA SER A 143 12.10 3.42 28.67
C SER A 143 12.55 4.36 29.80
N LEU A 144 12.42 5.67 29.59
CA LEU A 144 12.76 6.66 30.61
C LEU A 144 11.81 6.64 31.80
N ARG A 145 10.52 6.36 31.59
CA ARG A 145 9.56 6.24 32.70
C ARG A 145 9.79 4.98 33.52
N ASP A 146 10.06 3.86 32.88
CA ASP A 146 10.37 2.60 33.56
C ASP A 146 11.66 2.77 34.41
N ALA A 147 12.66 3.47 33.87
CA ALA A 147 13.88 3.82 34.60
C ALA A 147 13.70 4.96 35.63
N ARG A 148 12.68 5.82 35.46
CA ARG A 148 12.45 7.01 36.29
C ARG A 148 12.27 6.65 37.75
N GLY A 149 11.62 5.53 38.08
CA GLY A 149 11.36 5.03 39.45
C GLY A 149 11.86 5.96 40.57
N ASN A 150 13.09 5.72 41.05
CA ASN A 150 13.78 6.50 42.11
C ASN A 150 14.78 7.56 41.59
N THR A 151 14.77 7.89 40.30
CA THR A 151 15.71 8.83 39.64
C THR A 151 14.98 10.06 39.07
N PRO A 152 14.62 11.05 39.91
CA PRO A 152 13.94 12.27 39.47
C PRO A 152 14.68 13.05 38.36
N MET A 153 16.00 12.88 38.24
CA MET A 153 16.82 13.55 37.22
C MET A 153 16.41 13.18 35.79
N LEU A 154 15.78 12.02 35.58
CA LEU A 154 15.28 11.61 34.26
C LEU A 154 14.10 12.47 33.77
N ASN A 155 13.46 13.25 34.65
CA ASN A 155 12.42 14.19 34.24
C ASN A 155 12.93 15.23 33.23
N VAL A 156 14.23 15.56 33.27
CA VAL A 156 14.86 16.48 32.30
C VAL A 156 14.83 15.91 30.89
N LEU A 157 14.99 14.59 30.74
CA LEU A 157 14.90 13.93 29.43
C LEU A 157 13.44 13.73 29.02
N ILE A 158 12.58 13.37 29.97
CA ILE A 158 11.13 13.20 29.73
C ILE A 158 10.51 14.49 29.19
N ARG A 159 10.82 15.66 29.78
CA ARG A 159 10.26 16.93 29.29
C ARG A 159 10.67 17.26 27.85
N GLU A 160 11.88 16.90 27.43
CA GLU A 160 12.35 17.15 26.06
C GLU A 160 11.63 16.26 25.06
N ILE A 161 11.36 15.00 25.43
CA ILE A 161 10.59 14.09 24.58
C ILE A 161 9.14 14.55 24.47
N ILE A 162 8.51 14.94 25.59
CA ILE A 162 7.13 15.47 25.58
C ILE A 162 7.04 16.74 24.73
N ALA A 163 8.02 17.65 24.85
CA ALA A 163 8.10 18.80 23.97
C ALA A 163 8.22 18.38 22.50
N GLY A 164 9.09 17.41 22.18
CA GLY A 164 9.23 16.87 20.82
C GLY A 164 7.94 16.27 20.25
N LEU A 165 7.22 15.47 21.05
CA LEU A 165 5.94 14.86 20.66
C LEU A 165 4.86 15.92 20.38
N LYS A 166 4.77 16.94 21.24
CA LYS A 166 3.82 18.05 21.06
C LYS A 166 4.20 18.97 19.90
N LEU A 167 5.50 19.17 19.66
CA LEU A 167 6.00 19.92 18.51
C LEU A 167 5.66 19.22 17.19
N GLN A 168 5.79 17.88 17.11
CA GLN A 168 5.33 17.13 15.95
C GLN A 168 3.82 17.28 15.71
N GLU A 169 3.01 17.25 16.77
CA GLU A 169 1.55 17.42 16.68
C GLU A 169 1.15 18.77 16.07
N ILE A 170 1.93 19.85 16.31
CA ILE A 170 1.69 21.17 15.73
C ILE A 170 2.42 21.41 14.38
N GLY A 171 3.00 20.35 13.79
CA GLY A 171 3.58 20.37 12.45
C GLY A 171 5.10 20.63 12.37
N CYS A 172 5.81 20.61 13.50
CA CYS A 172 7.28 20.72 13.48
C CYS A 172 7.94 19.38 13.13
N HIS A 173 8.93 19.40 12.27
CA HIS A 173 9.77 18.24 11.97
C HIS A 173 11.00 18.21 12.90
N ILE A 174 11.13 17.16 13.73
CA ILE A 174 12.23 17.04 14.69
C ILE A 174 13.50 16.58 13.97
N ILE A 175 14.55 17.42 13.98
CA ILE A 175 15.83 17.10 13.36
C ILE A 175 16.75 16.38 14.36
N SER A 176 16.82 16.88 15.60
CA SER A 176 17.62 16.25 16.64
C SER A 176 17.18 16.64 18.05
N ILE A 177 17.49 15.77 19.01
CA ILE A 177 17.36 16.04 20.44
C ILE A 177 18.72 15.76 21.08
N ARG A 178 19.41 16.78 21.57
CA ARG A 178 20.84 16.70 21.94
C ARG A 178 21.15 15.59 22.94
N LYS A 179 20.35 15.49 24.02
CA LYS A 179 20.61 14.54 25.11
C LYS A 179 20.29 13.09 24.73
N ILE A 180 19.63 12.86 23.59
CA ILE A 180 19.26 11.53 23.10
C ILE A 180 20.12 11.12 21.91
N ALA A 181 20.34 12.03 20.97
CA ALA A 181 21.17 11.78 19.79
C ALA A 181 22.68 11.79 20.11
N GLY A 182 23.10 12.29 21.27
CA GLY A 182 24.51 12.46 21.65
C GLY A 182 25.27 13.48 20.79
N LYS A 183 24.56 14.13 19.85
CA LYS A 183 25.05 15.14 18.90
C LYS A 183 24.00 16.25 18.86
N GLY A 184 24.43 17.52 18.93
CA GLY A 184 23.54 18.70 18.94
C GLY A 184 23.96 19.74 19.98
N ILE A 185 23.66 21.01 19.71
CA ILE A 185 24.02 22.15 20.57
C ILE A 185 22.81 22.58 21.43
N ALA A 186 21.61 22.63 20.83
CA ALA A 186 20.33 22.91 21.50
C ALA A 186 19.69 21.65 22.08
N ASP A 187 18.81 21.79 23.08
CA ASP A 187 18.03 20.66 23.59
C ASP A 187 17.19 20.00 22.47
N LEU A 188 16.51 20.81 21.63
CA LEU A 188 15.94 20.34 20.35
C LEU A 188 16.35 21.26 19.19
N THR A 189 16.52 20.64 18.02
CA THR A 189 16.58 21.34 16.72
C THR A 189 15.43 20.82 15.87
N VAL A 190 14.63 21.74 15.33
CA VAL A 190 13.43 21.40 14.55
C VAL A 190 13.36 22.25 13.29
N LYS A 191 12.65 21.74 12.29
CA LYS A 191 12.15 22.57 11.18
C LYS A 191 10.70 22.93 11.49
N MET A 192 10.41 24.21 11.53
CA MET A 192 9.07 24.74 11.81
C MET A 192 8.14 24.54 10.59
N PRO A 193 6.81 24.66 10.76
CA PRO A 193 5.86 24.52 9.65
C PRO A 193 6.11 25.48 8.47
N ASP A 194 6.69 26.65 8.74
CA ASP A 194 7.10 27.63 7.71
C ASP A 194 8.43 27.28 7.02
N GLY A 195 9.02 26.15 7.37
CA GLY A 195 10.25 25.63 6.81
C GLY A 195 11.53 26.13 7.48
N LYS A 196 11.45 27.08 8.42
CA LYS A 196 12.62 27.65 9.08
C LYS A 196 13.25 26.70 10.08
N LEU A 197 14.58 26.73 10.18
CA LEU A 197 15.31 25.99 11.20
C LEU A 197 15.22 26.73 12.54
N ALA A 198 14.72 26.04 13.57
CA ALA A 198 14.61 26.58 14.92
C ALA A 198 15.45 25.78 15.92
N VAL A 199 16.10 26.49 16.84
CA VAL A 199 16.74 25.92 18.02
C VAL A 199 15.87 26.14 19.24
N ILE A 200 15.74 25.11 20.08
CA ILE A 200 14.81 25.13 21.20
C ILE A 200 15.53 24.73 22.48
N GLU A 201 15.35 25.54 23.52
CA GLU A 201 15.76 25.23 24.87
C GLU A 201 14.55 24.89 25.75
N VAL A 202 14.62 23.75 26.45
CA VAL A 202 13.49 23.23 27.23
C VAL A 202 13.79 23.36 28.72
N THR A 203 12.83 23.88 29.48
CA THR A 203 12.90 24.06 30.93
C THR A 203 11.63 23.57 31.62
N PHE A 204 11.59 23.59 32.95
CA PHE A 204 10.35 23.38 33.72
C PHE A 204 9.62 24.69 34.02
N ALA A 205 10.35 25.78 34.25
CA ALA A 205 9.76 27.06 34.68
C ALA A 205 10.56 28.31 34.27
N GLU A 206 11.91 28.25 34.21
CA GLU A 206 12.78 29.42 33.95
C GLU A 206 12.80 29.84 32.45
N LEU A 207 11.67 30.28 31.91
CA LEU A 207 11.49 30.59 30.48
C LEU A 207 12.45 31.69 29.99
N GLU A 208 12.68 32.75 30.77
CA GLU A 208 13.60 33.85 30.43
C GLU A 208 15.06 33.38 30.29
N LYS A 209 15.49 32.44 31.13
CA LYS A 209 16.83 31.87 31.06
C LYS A 209 16.96 30.94 29.85
N ALA A 210 15.93 30.12 29.60
CA ALA A 210 15.88 29.27 28.41
C ALA A 210 15.91 30.12 27.13
N ALA A 211 15.18 31.24 27.07
CA ALA A 211 15.17 32.16 25.95
C ALA A 211 16.56 32.74 25.67
N ARG A 212 17.23 33.30 26.69
CA ARG A 212 18.60 33.82 26.55
C ARG A 212 19.58 32.75 26.05
N LYS A 213 19.44 31.51 26.52
CA LYS A 213 20.27 30.39 26.07
C LYS A 213 19.98 30.00 24.63
N ALA A 214 18.70 29.94 24.23
CA ALA A 214 18.28 29.65 22.86
C ALA A 214 18.82 30.70 21.87
N VAL A 215 18.71 31.99 22.19
CA VAL A 215 19.28 33.10 21.38
C VAL A 215 20.80 32.99 21.27
N GLY A 216 21.49 32.54 22.33
CA GLY A 216 22.91 32.25 22.28
C GLY A 216 23.24 31.13 21.29
N ILE A 217 22.56 30.00 21.42
CA ILE A 217 22.78 28.81 20.59
C ILE A 217 22.41 29.05 19.13
N GLN A 218 21.41 29.89 18.86
CA GLN A 218 21.02 30.27 17.50
C GLN A 218 22.21 30.82 16.71
N LYS A 219 23.11 31.56 17.37
CA LYS A 219 24.32 32.13 16.73
C LYS A 219 25.36 31.06 16.39
N ASP A 220 25.35 29.94 17.11
CA ASP A 220 26.31 28.85 16.96
C ASP A 220 25.81 27.77 15.98
N VAL A 221 24.50 27.70 15.72
CA VAL A 221 23.89 26.75 14.78
C VAL A 221 23.73 27.40 13.41
N SER A 222 24.56 26.98 12.45
CA SER A 222 24.50 27.46 11.07
C SER A 222 23.10 27.26 10.47
N GLY A 223 22.52 28.35 9.93
CA GLY A 223 21.20 28.34 9.30
C GLY A 223 20.02 28.39 10.26
N ALA A 224 20.22 28.50 11.58
CA ALA A 224 19.12 28.66 12.53
C ALA A 224 18.51 30.08 12.44
N GLU A 225 17.30 30.17 11.91
CA GLU A 225 16.58 31.42 11.71
C GLU A 225 15.71 31.79 12.91
N GLN A 226 15.35 30.82 13.75
CA GLN A 226 14.50 31.01 14.92
C GLN A 226 15.11 30.41 16.19
N ALA A 227 14.76 31.01 17.32
CA ALA A 227 15.10 30.51 18.65
C ALA A 227 13.83 30.48 19.49
N LEU A 228 13.52 29.34 20.11
CA LEU A 228 12.33 29.18 20.96
C LEU A 228 12.73 28.75 22.36
N ALA A 229 11.94 29.17 23.35
CA ALA A 229 12.01 28.65 24.70
C ALA A 229 10.70 27.94 25.05
N ILE A 230 10.82 26.73 25.60
CA ILE A 230 9.67 25.92 26.01
C ILE A 230 9.80 25.59 27.49
N ALA A 231 8.77 25.90 28.29
CA ALA A 231 8.63 25.36 29.63
C ALA A 231 7.56 24.27 29.65
N VAL A 232 7.91 23.07 30.12
CA VAL A 232 7.00 21.92 30.18
C VAL A 232 6.56 21.70 31.61
N ASN A 233 5.26 21.73 31.86
CA ASN A 233 4.65 21.35 33.12
C ASN A 233 4.12 19.92 33.03
N LEU A 234 4.86 18.97 33.60
CA LEU A 234 4.52 17.54 33.58
C LEU A 234 3.39 17.16 34.55
N GLU A 235 3.06 18.02 35.51
CA GLU A 235 2.00 17.76 36.50
C GLU A 235 0.64 18.19 35.97
N HIS A 236 0.61 19.34 35.29
CA HIS A 236 -0.61 19.93 34.72
C HIS A 236 -0.75 19.68 33.21
N ASN A 237 0.17 18.92 32.62
CA ASN A 237 0.10 18.42 31.24
C ASN A 237 -0.02 19.49 30.15
N TYR A 238 0.72 20.59 30.31
CA TYR A 238 0.82 21.63 29.30
C TYR A 238 2.27 22.09 29.14
N LEU A 239 2.56 22.72 28.01
CA LEU A 239 3.79 23.47 27.82
C LEU A 239 3.49 24.92 27.43
N THR A 240 4.40 25.82 27.75
CA THR A 240 4.36 27.21 27.31
C THR A 240 5.54 27.49 26.40
N MET A 241 5.28 28.09 25.25
CA MET A 241 6.27 28.34 24.20
C MET A 241 6.32 29.85 23.87
N VAL A 242 7.52 30.38 23.68
CA VAL A 242 7.76 31.76 23.23
C VAL A 242 8.83 31.80 22.15
N ASP A 243 8.74 32.76 21.25
CA ASP A 243 9.91 33.20 20.47
C ASP A 243 10.90 33.87 21.42
N ALA A 244 12.12 33.34 21.45
CA ALA A 244 13.14 33.75 22.40
C ALA A 244 13.72 35.14 22.09
N ASN A 245 13.71 35.56 20.82
CA ASN A 245 14.16 36.90 20.42
C ASN A 245 13.13 37.94 20.85
N ASP A 246 11.85 37.70 20.57
CA ASP A 246 10.76 38.61 20.94
C ASP A 246 10.63 38.71 22.46
N PHE A 247 10.66 37.58 23.17
CA PHE A 247 10.55 37.52 24.63
C PHE A 247 11.74 38.20 25.34
N SER A 248 12.92 38.24 24.71
CA SER A 248 14.09 38.95 25.25
C SER A 248 14.01 40.47 25.02
N CYS A 249 13.28 40.91 24.00
CA CYS A 249 13.14 42.31 23.61
C CYS A 249 11.90 43.00 24.23
N ASP A 250 10.78 42.27 24.33
CA ASP A 250 9.53 42.75 24.92
C ASP A 250 9.03 41.78 26.00
N LYS A 251 9.05 42.25 27.24
CA LYS A 251 8.59 41.49 28.41
C LYS A 251 7.07 41.27 28.45
N ASN A 252 6.30 41.94 27.58
CA ASN A 252 4.87 41.75 27.43
C ASN A 252 4.52 40.65 26.43
N THR A 253 5.50 40.02 25.79
CA THR A 253 5.27 38.89 24.88
C THR A 253 4.61 37.75 25.65
N GLU A 254 3.33 37.47 25.37
CA GLU A 254 2.58 36.42 26.05
C GLU A 254 2.98 35.03 25.54
N PRO A 255 3.37 34.09 26.43
CA PRO A 255 3.63 32.71 26.06
C PRO A 255 2.40 31.99 25.53
N ILE A 256 2.58 31.24 24.44
CA ILE A 256 1.55 30.35 23.90
C ILE A 256 1.48 29.11 24.78
N LYS A 257 0.31 28.83 25.35
CA LYS A 257 0.05 27.62 26.13
C LYS A 257 -0.49 26.50 25.22
N LEU A 258 0.19 25.36 25.19
CA LEU A 258 -0.19 24.17 24.45
C LEU A 258 -0.50 23.03 25.43
N ASP A 259 -1.75 22.59 25.46
CA ASP A 259 -2.19 21.47 26.29
C ASP A 259 -1.87 20.12 25.62
N PHE A 260 -1.40 19.15 26.39
CA PHE A 260 -1.18 17.77 25.92
C PHE A 260 -1.86 16.74 26.83
N SER A 261 -2.77 17.16 27.70
CA SER A 261 -3.43 16.29 28.68
C SER A 261 -4.18 15.13 28.03
N SER A 262 -4.84 15.38 26.89
CA SER A 262 -5.56 14.35 26.12
C SER A 262 -4.64 13.31 25.49
N GLN A 263 -3.36 13.61 25.28
CA GLN A 263 -2.41 12.75 24.57
C GLN A 263 -1.52 11.92 25.49
N ILE A 264 -1.69 12.02 26.80
CA ILE A 264 -0.80 11.35 27.74
C ILE A 264 -0.86 9.83 27.59
N ASP A 265 -2.06 9.26 27.55
CA ASP A 265 -2.23 7.82 27.40
C ASP A 265 -1.69 7.36 26.04
N SER A 266 -1.99 8.14 25.00
CA SER A 266 -1.53 7.91 23.64
C SER A 266 0.00 7.86 23.59
N TYR A 267 0.71 8.80 24.23
CA TYR A 267 2.17 8.87 24.26
C TYR A 267 2.85 7.62 24.84
N TYR A 268 2.14 6.85 25.68
CA TYR A 268 2.68 5.62 26.29
C TYR A 268 2.50 4.37 25.41
N GLU A 269 1.64 4.43 24.39
CA GLU A 269 1.48 3.37 23.41
C GLU A 269 2.58 3.41 22.35
N GLN A 270 3.75 2.88 22.70
CA GLN A 270 5.01 3.03 21.96
C GLN A 270 5.01 2.49 20.51
N ASP A 271 4.04 1.65 20.15
CA ASP A 271 3.98 0.95 18.87
C ASP A 271 2.75 1.35 18.03
N VAL A 272 2.01 2.39 18.46
CA VAL A 272 0.82 2.91 17.78
C VAL A 272 0.95 4.42 17.61
N ILE A 273 0.47 4.98 16.52
CA ILE A 273 0.18 6.40 16.38
C ILE A 273 -1.32 6.52 16.18
N PHE A 274 -2.00 7.26 17.07
CA PHE A 274 -3.44 7.49 16.99
C PHE A 274 -3.74 8.65 16.03
N ALA A 275 -4.98 8.75 15.52
CA ALA A 275 -5.32 9.82 14.59
C ALA A 275 -5.36 11.22 15.26
N ASP A 276 -5.77 11.30 16.52
CA ASP A 276 -5.85 12.53 17.31
C ASP A 276 -4.46 13.11 17.65
N GLU A 277 -3.46 12.24 17.77
CA GLU A 277 -2.04 12.58 17.92
C GLU A 277 -1.46 13.41 16.75
N LEU A 278 -2.13 13.39 15.59
CA LEU A 278 -1.65 14.04 14.37
C LEU A 278 -2.02 15.53 14.33
N GLY A 279 -2.93 16.01 15.20
CA GLY A 279 -3.41 17.39 15.16
C GLY A 279 -3.94 17.76 13.78
N ASN A 280 -3.47 18.88 13.23
CA ASN A 280 -3.84 19.35 11.89
C ASN A 280 -2.96 18.77 10.76
N ASN A 281 -2.04 17.86 11.08
CA ASN A 281 -1.20 17.26 10.04
C ASN A 281 -2.06 16.41 9.09
N SER A 282 -1.85 16.63 7.81
CA SER A 282 -2.39 15.83 6.72
C SER A 282 -1.23 15.18 5.98
N PHE A 283 -1.32 13.88 5.76
CA PHE A 283 -0.31 13.11 5.02
C PHE A 283 -0.93 12.66 3.71
N SER A 284 -1.03 13.59 2.77
CA SER A 284 -1.48 13.27 1.42
C SER A 284 -0.48 12.33 0.74
N HIS A 285 -1.01 11.36 0.01
CA HIS A 285 -0.20 10.47 -0.80
C HIS A 285 0.59 11.27 -1.86
N PRO A 286 1.91 11.04 -2.02
CA PRO A 286 2.79 11.94 -2.80
C PRO A 286 2.44 12.03 -4.29
N VAL A 287 1.77 11.01 -4.83
CA VAL A 287 1.40 10.95 -6.26
C VAL A 287 -0.05 11.39 -6.51
N THR A 288 -0.97 11.03 -5.62
CA THR A 288 -2.41 11.23 -5.84
C THR A 288 -2.96 12.45 -5.09
N ASP A 289 -2.18 13.00 -4.17
CA ASP A 289 -2.52 14.12 -3.28
C ASP A 289 -3.74 13.84 -2.36
N VAL A 290 -4.11 12.56 -2.20
CA VAL A 290 -5.24 12.15 -1.36
C VAL A 290 -4.76 11.82 0.06
N ASP A 291 -5.39 12.44 1.08
CA ASP A 291 -5.32 11.97 2.47
C ASP A 291 -6.27 10.75 2.64
N TYR A 292 -5.71 9.55 2.61
CA TYR A 292 -6.50 8.31 2.73
C TYR A 292 -7.13 8.10 4.11
N ARG A 293 -6.54 8.65 5.19
CA ARG A 293 -7.19 8.68 6.51
C ARG A 293 -8.45 9.53 6.42
N GLY A 294 -8.35 10.72 5.84
CA GLY A 294 -9.50 11.61 5.63
C GLY A 294 -10.58 10.97 4.76
N LEU A 295 -10.18 10.40 3.61
CA LEU A 295 -11.10 9.70 2.70
C LEU A 295 -11.84 8.56 3.40
N TYR A 296 -11.14 7.71 4.16
CA TYR A 296 -11.78 6.56 4.79
C TYR A 296 -12.69 6.97 5.94
N LEU A 297 -12.31 7.95 6.75
CA LEU A 297 -13.19 8.52 7.75
C LEU A 297 -14.47 9.09 7.11
N GLN A 298 -14.36 9.79 5.98
CA GLN A 298 -15.52 10.28 5.23
C GLN A 298 -16.41 9.13 4.73
N MET A 299 -15.83 8.08 4.14
CA MET A 299 -16.61 6.93 3.65
C MET A 299 -17.31 6.18 4.79
N ILE A 300 -16.68 6.11 5.97
CA ILE A 300 -17.29 5.53 7.17
C ILE A 300 -18.49 6.36 7.64
N GLU A 301 -18.34 7.68 7.67
CA GLU A 301 -19.41 8.62 8.05
C GLU A 301 -20.58 8.56 7.06
N GLU A 302 -20.31 8.53 5.75
CA GLU A 302 -21.33 8.34 4.72
C GLU A 302 -22.04 6.99 4.82
N GLY A 303 -21.36 5.96 5.32
CA GLY A 303 -21.96 4.67 5.66
C GLY A 303 -22.76 4.67 6.95
N GLY A 304 -22.81 5.80 7.68
CA GLY A 304 -23.59 6.00 8.89
C GLY A 304 -22.90 5.50 10.17
N ALA A 305 -21.59 5.28 10.17
CA ALA A 305 -20.83 4.83 11.34
C ALA A 305 -19.83 5.89 11.83
N ARG A 306 -19.30 5.71 13.05
CA ARG A 306 -18.19 6.52 13.55
C ARG A 306 -16.86 5.88 13.17
N GLY A 307 -15.98 6.63 12.54
CA GLY A 307 -14.65 6.17 12.15
C GLY A 307 -13.58 6.51 13.20
N GLU A 308 -12.65 5.58 13.40
CA GLU A 308 -11.40 5.81 14.11
C GLU A 308 -10.25 5.17 13.33
N VAL A 309 -9.11 5.84 13.25
CA VAL A 309 -7.93 5.35 12.53
C VAL A 309 -6.75 5.25 13.48
N ILE A 310 -6.03 4.13 13.41
CA ILE A 310 -4.74 3.95 14.07
C ILE A 310 -3.68 3.47 13.07
N PHE A 311 -2.44 3.86 13.35
CA PHE A 311 -1.28 3.56 12.53
C PHE A 311 -0.31 2.70 13.34
N THR A 312 -0.15 1.44 12.96
CA THR A 312 0.70 0.47 13.68
C THR A 312 0.99 -0.75 12.82
N ASN A 313 2.16 -1.37 13.00
CA ASN A 313 2.47 -2.66 12.38
C ASN A 313 1.98 -3.86 13.21
N ASN A 314 1.36 -3.62 14.38
CA ASN A 314 0.72 -4.65 15.16
C ASN A 314 -0.81 -4.57 14.98
N PRO A 315 -1.42 -5.40 14.12
CA PRO A 315 -2.85 -5.32 13.85
C PRO A 315 -3.71 -5.66 15.07
N LEU A 316 -3.18 -6.35 16.07
CA LEU A 316 -3.91 -6.73 17.28
C LEU A 316 -4.18 -5.53 18.22
N LYS A 317 -3.54 -4.39 17.97
CA LYS A 317 -3.77 -3.15 18.73
C LYS A 317 -5.18 -2.60 18.61
N VAL A 318 -5.97 -3.06 17.65
CA VAL A 318 -7.40 -2.74 17.59
C VAL A 318 -8.15 -3.18 18.86
N TYR A 319 -7.72 -4.25 19.54
CA TYR A 319 -8.36 -4.73 20.78
C TYR A 319 -8.14 -3.79 21.98
N ASP A 320 -7.14 -2.90 21.93
CA ASP A 320 -6.90 -1.90 22.98
C ASP A 320 -7.89 -0.73 22.89
N LEU A 321 -8.65 -0.62 21.78
CA LEU A 321 -9.63 0.43 21.53
C LEU A 321 -11.07 0.07 21.96
N GLY A 322 -11.20 -1.01 22.73
CA GLY A 322 -12.46 -1.48 23.30
C GLY A 322 -12.99 -2.76 22.66
N TYR A 323 -14.25 -3.07 22.95
CA TYR A 323 -14.90 -4.28 22.44
C TYR A 323 -15.12 -4.19 20.93
N ILE A 324 -14.68 -5.23 20.24
CA ILE A 324 -14.86 -5.45 18.80
C ILE A 324 -15.88 -6.59 18.64
N ASP A 325 -16.83 -6.44 17.72
CA ASP A 325 -17.85 -7.44 17.39
C ASP A 325 -17.50 -8.27 16.13
N GLY A 326 -16.58 -7.78 15.30
CA GLY A 326 -16.07 -8.49 14.13
C GLY A 326 -14.78 -7.89 13.57
N VAL A 327 -14.06 -8.67 12.78
CA VAL A 327 -12.82 -8.24 12.10
C VAL A 327 -12.97 -8.46 10.60
N CYS A 328 -12.64 -7.46 9.79
CA CYS A 328 -12.50 -7.55 8.35
C CYS A 328 -11.06 -7.24 7.94
N ILE A 329 -10.37 -8.23 7.40
CA ILE A 329 -9.02 -8.09 6.86
C ILE A 329 -9.12 -7.50 5.45
N GLY A 330 -8.62 -6.26 5.31
CA GLY A 330 -8.53 -5.52 4.06
C GLY A 330 -7.22 -5.74 3.29
N ALA A 331 -6.26 -6.47 3.84
CA ALA A 331 -5.12 -6.90 3.05
C ALA A 331 -5.60 -7.78 1.90
N VAL A 332 -5.03 -7.59 0.71
CA VAL A 332 -5.17 -8.44 -0.46
C VAL A 332 -4.18 -9.58 -0.36
N HIS A 333 -2.88 -9.32 -0.23
CA HIS A 333 -1.85 -10.37 -0.32
C HIS A 333 -1.58 -11.05 1.01
N GLU A 334 -1.48 -10.28 2.10
CA GLU A 334 -1.19 -10.82 3.43
C GLU A 334 -2.42 -11.42 4.16
N ARG A 335 -3.58 -11.50 3.49
CA ARG A 335 -4.87 -11.80 4.12
C ARG A 335 -4.93 -13.09 4.92
N GLU A 336 -4.38 -14.19 4.37
CA GLU A 336 -4.43 -15.50 5.04
C GLU A 336 -3.47 -15.55 6.23
N LYS A 337 -2.28 -14.95 6.09
CA LYS A 337 -1.32 -14.77 7.19
C LYS A 337 -1.92 -13.95 8.33
N LEU A 338 -2.63 -12.87 8.01
CA LEU A 338 -3.35 -12.07 9.01
C LEU A 338 -4.52 -12.85 9.63
N ARG A 339 -5.28 -13.61 8.85
CA ARG A 339 -6.37 -14.45 9.37
C ARG A 339 -5.82 -15.49 10.36
N GLU A 340 -4.71 -16.15 10.02
CA GLU A 340 -4.00 -17.08 10.91
C GLU A 340 -3.48 -16.39 12.18
N LEU A 341 -3.00 -15.15 12.08
CA LEU A 341 -2.58 -14.35 13.23
C LEU A 341 -3.73 -14.12 14.21
N PHE A 342 -4.91 -13.69 13.72
CA PHE A 342 -6.08 -13.48 14.58
C PHE A 342 -6.62 -14.79 15.17
N ALA A 343 -6.60 -15.88 14.39
CA ALA A 343 -6.95 -17.20 14.90
C ALA A 343 -6.00 -17.65 16.02
N SER A 344 -4.69 -17.45 15.83
CA SER A 344 -3.65 -17.80 16.82
C SER A 344 -3.69 -16.92 18.06
N PHE A 345 -4.12 -15.66 17.92
CA PHE A 345 -4.37 -14.76 19.04
C PHE A 345 -5.57 -15.20 19.90
N GLY A 346 -6.45 -16.05 19.35
CA GLY A 346 -7.66 -16.50 20.04
C GLY A 346 -8.82 -15.51 19.89
N ALA A 347 -8.93 -14.82 18.75
CA ALA A 347 -10.06 -13.95 18.46
C ALA A 347 -11.39 -14.69 18.69
N MET A 348 -12.24 -14.17 19.58
CA MET A 348 -13.54 -14.75 19.91
C MET A 348 -14.68 -14.22 19.02
N VAL A 349 -14.35 -13.36 18.07
CA VAL A 349 -15.30 -12.76 17.13
C VAL A 349 -15.08 -13.27 15.71
N PRO A 350 -16.09 -13.22 14.83
CA PRO A 350 -15.92 -13.59 13.44
C PRO A 350 -14.83 -12.76 12.75
N VAL A 351 -13.98 -13.43 11.97
CA VAL A 351 -12.89 -12.82 11.19
C VAL A 351 -13.11 -13.16 9.72
N LEU A 352 -13.37 -12.13 8.91
CA LEU A 352 -13.49 -12.24 7.46
C LEU A 352 -12.31 -11.54 6.78
N THR A 353 -12.08 -11.90 5.53
CA THR A 353 -11.29 -11.13 4.57
C THR A 353 -12.23 -10.49 3.55
N ILE A 354 -11.75 -9.47 2.84
CA ILE A 354 -12.49 -8.89 1.72
C ILE A 354 -12.79 -9.89 0.58
N GLN A 355 -12.08 -11.03 0.53
CA GLN A 355 -12.42 -12.13 -0.39
C GLN A 355 -13.72 -12.86 0.00
N ASP A 356 -14.09 -12.83 1.29
CA ASP A 356 -15.31 -13.48 1.76
C ASP A 356 -16.55 -12.62 1.54
N ILE A 357 -16.42 -11.37 1.11
CA ILE A 357 -17.53 -10.42 0.98
C ILE A 357 -17.95 -10.39 -0.48
N GLY A 358 -19.16 -10.87 -0.79
CA GLY A 358 -19.64 -11.04 -2.15
C GLY A 358 -19.50 -12.48 -2.67
N PRO A 359 -19.80 -12.69 -3.97
CA PRO A 359 -19.81 -14.01 -4.57
C PRO A 359 -18.40 -14.62 -4.68
N LYS A 360 -18.32 -15.92 -4.38
CA LYS A 360 -17.12 -16.74 -4.64
C LYS A 360 -16.79 -16.77 -6.15
N PRO A 361 -15.51 -16.96 -6.53
CA PRO A 361 -14.36 -17.21 -5.64
C PRO A 361 -13.66 -15.94 -5.13
N TRP A 362 -14.06 -14.76 -5.61
CA TRP A 362 -13.28 -13.52 -5.42
C TRP A 362 -13.81 -12.61 -4.32
N GLY A 363 -15.11 -12.61 -4.05
CA GLY A 363 -15.72 -11.55 -3.27
C GLY A 363 -15.41 -10.17 -3.86
N VAL A 364 -14.97 -9.23 -3.02
CA VAL A 364 -14.58 -7.87 -3.43
C VAL A 364 -13.06 -7.65 -3.49
N ILE A 365 -12.24 -8.71 -3.38
CA ILE A 365 -10.78 -8.60 -3.27
C ILE A 365 -10.10 -7.89 -4.46
N GLY A 366 -10.63 -8.08 -5.66
CA GLY A 366 -10.18 -7.42 -6.89
C GLY A 366 -11.23 -6.46 -7.46
N SER A 367 -12.13 -5.96 -6.61
CA SER A 367 -13.18 -5.05 -7.06
C SER A 367 -12.67 -3.62 -7.24
N ASN A 368 -13.35 -2.86 -8.09
CA ASN A 368 -13.08 -1.45 -8.34
C ASN A 368 -14.39 -0.65 -8.31
N VAL A 369 -14.31 0.64 -7.98
CA VAL A 369 -15.45 1.56 -8.08
C VAL A 369 -15.95 1.60 -9.52
N SER A 370 -17.25 1.38 -9.70
CA SER A 370 -17.94 1.59 -10.98
C SER A 370 -18.78 2.87 -10.97
N ASP A 371 -19.49 3.12 -9.88
CA ASP A 371 -20.27 4.33 -9.67
C ASP A 371 -20.07 4.77 -8.21
N PHE A 372 -19.38 5.88 -8.04
CA PHE A 372 -19.06 6.40 -6.72
C PHE A 372 -20.30 6.97 -6.02
N GLU A 373 -21.20 7.65 -6.76
CA GLU A 373 -22.41 8.26 -6.20
C GLU A 373 -23.47 7.20 -5.91
N GLY A 374 -23.68 6.27 -6.85
CA GLY A 374 -24.59 5.13 -6.68
C GLY A 374 -24.06 4.04 -5.74
N GLY A 375 -22.79 4.11 -5.32
CA GLY A 375 -22.17 3.13 -4.43
C GLY A 375 -22.08 1.73 -5.06
N VAL A 376 -21.66 1.65 -6.32
CA VAL A 376 -21.58 0.40 -7.08
C VAL A 376 -20.12 -0.01 -7.31
N LEU A 377 -19.81 -1.26 -6.98
CA LEU A 377 -18.53 -1.92 -7.21
C LEU A 377 -18.64 -2.85 -8.42
N LYS A 378 -17.61 -2.84 -9.27
CA LYS A 378 -17.39 -3.87 -10.30
C LYS A 378 -16.51 -4.96 -9.73
N LEU A 379 -16.98 -6.21 -9.78
CA LEU A 379 -16.24 -7.37 -9.27
C LEU A 379 -15.32 -7.96 -10.33
N LEU A 380 -14.50 -8.94 -9.93
CA LEU A 380 -13.78 -9.79 -10.87
C LEU A 380 -14.73 -10.73 -11.66
N PRO A 381 -14.27 -11.27 -12.81
CA PRO A 381 -15.00 -12.28 -13.58
C PRO A 381 -15.36 -13.50 -12.72
N GLU A 382 -16.55 -14.07 -12.91
CA GLU A 382 -17.04 -15.18 -12.09
C GLU A 382 -16.23 -16.47 -12.31
N ASP A 383 -16.16 -16.93 -13.56
CA ASP A 383 -15.36 -18.08 -14.00
C ASP A 383 -14.35 -17.61 -15.05
N ALA A 384 -13.25 -17.03 -14.56
CA ALA A 384 -12.21 -16.45 -15.41
C ALA A 384 -11.54 -17.54 -16.29
N ASP A 385 -11.21 -18.68 -15.72
CA ASP A 385 -10.63 -19.82 -16.46
C ASP A 385 -11.58 -20.34 -17.55
N GLY A 386 -12.85 -20.58 -17.21
CA GLY A 386 -13.83 -21.04 -18.19
C GLY A 386 -14.11 -20.00 -19.28
N THR A 387 -14.02 -18.71 -18.95
CA THR A 387 -14.10 -17.64 -19.95
C THR A 387 -12.88 -17.64 -20.87
N ALA A 388 -11.68 -17.86 -20.34
CA ALA A 388 -10.47 -17.99 -21.14
C ALA A 388 -10.55 -19.19 -22.11
N GLU A 389 -11.08 -20.33 -21.67
CA GLU A 389 -11.32 -21.48 -22.56
C GLU A 389 -12.33 -21.16 -23.67
N LYS A 390 -13.46 -20.51 -23.34
CA LYS A 390 -14.46 -20.11 -24.36
C LYS A 390 -13.86 -19.17 -25.41
N ILE A 391 -13.03 -18.21 -25.00
CA ILE A 391 -12.33 -17.31 -25.92
C ILE A 391 -11.38 -18.12 -26.82
N LYS A 392 -10.61 -19.04 -26.24
CA LYS A 392 -9.69 -19.92 -26.97
C LYS A 392 -10.42 -20.76 -28.03
N GLU A 393 -11.52 -21.40 -27.66
CA GLU A 393 -12.38 -22.17 -28.57
C GLU A 393 -12.93 -21.29 -29.69
N LYS A 394 -13.43 -20.09 -29.34
CA LYS A 394 -13.98 -19.16 -30.33
C LYS A 394 -12.94 -18.68 -31.35
N ILE A 395 -11.71 -18.40 -30.91
CA ILE A 395 -10.60 -18.06 -31.80
C ILE A 395 -10.28 -19.24 -32.71
N LYS A 396 -10.23 -20.47 -32.17
CA LYS A 396 -9.99 -21.68 -32.96
C LYS A 396 -11.06 -21.89 -34.03
N GLU A 397 -12.33 -21.69 -33.70
CA GLU A 397 -13.45 -21.75 -34.65
C GLU A 397 -13.33 -20.69 -35.75
N ALA A 398 -13.01 -19.45 -35.39
CA ALA A 398 -12.99 -18.32 -36.32
C ALA A 398 -11.75 -18.28 -37.24
N THR A 399 -10.63 -18.88 -36.80
CA THR A 399 -9.33 -18.73 -37.46
C THR A 399 -8.63 -20.04 -37.80
N GLY A 400 -9.02 -21.16 -37.18
CA GLY A 400 -8.31 -22.42 -37.24
C GLY A 400 -7.02 -22.46 -36.42
N LYS A 401 -6.65 -21.37 -35.72
CA LYS A 401 -5.38 -21.24 -34.98
C LYS A 401 -5.46 -21.71 -33.54
N SER A 402 -4.41 -22.37 -33.08
CA SER A 402 -4.24 -22.85 -31.71
C SER A 402 -3.52 -21.80 -30.88
N VAL A 403 -4.23 -21.17 -29.96
CA VAL A 403 -3.70 -20.14 -29.06
C VAL A 403 -3.94 -20.51 -27.61
N ASP A 404 -3.31 -19.75 -26.72
CA ASP A 404 -3.71 -19.70 -25.33
C ASP A 404 -4.25 -18.32 -24.95
N VAL A 405 -5.01 -18.28 -23.86
CA VAL A 405 -5.73 -17.10 -23.41
C VAL A 405 -5.43 -16.86 -21.94
N LEU A 406 -5.16 -15.60 -21.59
CA LEU A 406 -4.91 -15.15 -20.24
C LEU A 406 -5.80 -13.95 -19.93
N ILE A 407 -6.54 -13.99 -18.84
CA ILE A 407 -7.25 -12.84 -18.29
C ILE A 407 -6.33 -12.22 -17.23
N PHE A 408 -5.81 -11.02 -17.51
CA PHE A 408 -4.87 -10.34 -16.61
C PHE A 408 -5.59 -9.32 -15.73
N GLY A 409 -5.07 -9.10 -14.53
CA GLY A 409 -5.41 -7.97 -13.66
C GLY A 409 -4.25 -7.00 -13.59
N ASP A 410 -4.15 -6.23 -12.50
CA ASP A 410 -2.99 -5.37 -12.24
C ASP A 410 -1.68 -6.19 -12.29
N GLY A 411 -0.64 -5.60 -12.86
CA GLY A 411 0.66 -6.23 -13.05
C GLY A 411 1.39 -6.59 -11.76
N ALA A 412 2.69 -6.86 -11.87
CA ALA A 412 3.59 -6.99 -10.72
C ALA A 412 4.83 -6.13 -10.97
N TYR A 413 4.61 -4.83 -11.16
CA TYR A 413 5.65 -3.84 -11.40
C TYR A 413 5.77 -2.90 -10.22
N LYS A 414 7.00 -2.70 -9.73
CA LYS A 414 7.32 -1.65 -8.77
C LYS A 414 7.95 -0.50 -9.53
N ASP A 415 7.30 0.65 -9.53
CA ASP A 415 7.92 1.86 -10.02
C ASP A 415 9.07 2.27 -9.06
N PRO A 416 10.33 2.33 -9.53
CA PRO A 416 11.45 2.70 -8.67
C PRO A 416 11.41 4.18 -8.22
N ASP A 417 10.72 5.05 -8.95
CA ASP A 417 10.67 6.49 -8.65
C ASP A 417 9.64 6.79 -7.56
N THR A 418 8.45 6.18 -7.65
CA THR A 418 7.38 6.36 -6.65
C THR A 418 7.42 5.32 -5.52
N GLY A 419 8.03 4.17 -5.75
CA GLY A 419 8.08 3.05 -4.80
C GLY A 419 6.79 2.23 -4.72
N ILE A 420 5.79 2.54 -5.54
CA ILE A 420 4.47 1.91 -5.53
C ILE A 420 4.49 0.65 -6.40
N TYR A 421 3.85 -0.41 -5.92
CA TYR A 421 3.56 -1.59 -6.71
C TYR A 421 2.23 -1.45 -7.43
N GLU A 422 2.25 -1.54 -8.77
CA GLU A 422 1.08 -1.90 -9.55
C GLU A 422 0.87 -3.40 -9.33
N LEU A 423 0.26 -3.75 -8.19
CA LEU A 423 -0.01 -5.13 -7.73
C LEU A 423 -1.19 -5.11 -6.74
N ALA A 424 -2.26 -4.38 -7.05
CA ALA A 424 -3.40 -4.30 -6.13
C ALA A 424 -4.36 -5.49 -6.27
N ASP A 425 -4.29 -6.26 -7.36
CA ASP A 425 -5.01 -7.52 -7.56
C ASP A 425 -4.37 -8.69 -6.83
N PRO A 426 -5.16 -9.72 -6.46
CA PRO A 426 -4.63 -10.90 -5.77
C PRO A 426 -3.54 -11.59 -6.60
N HIS A 427 -3.67 -11.58 -7.92
CA HIS A 427 -2.71 -12.15 -8.87
C HIS A 427 -2.73 -11.36 -10.18
N PRO A 428 -1.57 -11.20 -10.88
CA PRO A 428 -1.56 -10.60 -12.22
C PRO A 428 -2.31 -11.40 -13.28
N ALA A 429 -2.47 -12.71 -13.08
CA ALA A 429 -3.27 -13.57 -13.95
C ALA A 429 -4.50 -14.05 -13.16
N ILE A 430 -5.68 -13.53 -13.52
CA ILE A 430 -6.96 -13.80 -12.86
C ILE A 430 -7.59 -15.08 -13.39
N GLY A 431 -7.41 -15.39 -14.67
CA GLY A 431 -7.85 -16.65 -15.27
C GLY A 431 -7.01 -17.04 -16.48
N VAL A 432 -6.91 -18.32 -16.75
CA VAL A 432 -6.07 -18.86 -17.83
C VAL A 432 -6.71 -20.04 -18.55
N SER A 433 -6.39 -20.16 -19.84
CA SER A 433 -6.70 -21.34 -20.63
C SER A 433 -5.91 -22.57 -20.16
N SER A 434 -6.41 -23.75 -20.50
CA SER A 434 -5.85 -25.07 -20.21
C SER A 434 -4.35 -25.18 -20.53
N GLY A 435 -3.88 -24.58 -21.64
CA GLY A 435 -2.47 -24.62 -22.04
C GLY A 435 -1.54 -23.84 -21.11
N LEU A 436 -2.05 -22.84 -20.38
CA LEU A 436 -1.29 -22.01 -19.45
C LEU A 436 -1.39 -22.48 -17.99
N LYS A 437 -2.34 -23.37 -17.65
CA LYS A 437 -2.47 -23.91 -16.28
C LYS A 437 -1.23 -24.66 -15.79
N SER A 438 -0.55 -25.35 -16.71
CA SER A 438 0.70 -26.05 -16.46
C SER A 438 1.94 -25.22 -16.78
N ALA A 439 1.79 -23.94 -17.16
CA ALA A 439 2.93 -23.09 -17.50
C ALA A 439 3.87 -23.01 -16.29
N GLY A 440 5.05 -23.61 -16.45
CA GLY A 440 6.03 -23.78 -15.40
C GLY A 440 6.60 -22.46 -14.90
N LEU A 441 7.45 -22.58 -13.89
CA LEU A 441 8.26 -21.45 -13.49
C LEU A 441 9.32 -21.20 -14.57
N ARG A 442 9.41 -19.99 -15.10
CA ARG A 442 10.45 -19.62 -16.04
C ARG A 442 11.80 -19.66 -15.33
N GLY A 443 12.59 -20.67 -15.65
CA GLY A 443 14.02 -20.75 -15.39
C GLY A 443 14.79 -20.41 -16.67
N GLY A 444 15.93 -19.77 -16.53
CA GLY A 444 16.88 -19.59 -17.63
C GLY A 444 18.31 -19.70 -17.11
N SER A 445 19.20 -20.25 -17.93
CA SER A 445 20.63 -20.14 -17.68
C SER A 445 21.05 -18.67 -17.83
N LYS A 446 21.91 -18.16 -16.95
CA LYS A 446 22.46 -16.80 -17.09
C LYS A 446 23.42 -16.76 -18.28
N LEU A 447 22.87 -16.64 -19.49
CA LEU A 447 23.62 -16.58 -20.75
C LEU A 447 24.80 -15.60 -20.67
N LYS A 448 24.57 -14.41 -20.08
CA LYS A 448 25.61 -13.40 -19.84
C LYS A 448 26.77 -13.94 -19.00
N LEU A 449 26.47 -14.62 -17.90
CA LEU A 449 27.50 -15.21 -17.03
C LEU A 449 28.30 -16.30 -17.76
N VAL A 450 27.62 -17.12 -18.57
CA VAL A 450 28.28 -18.17 -19.37
C VAL A 450 29.20 -17.53 -20.42
N VAL A 451 28.73 -16.51 -21.14
CA VAL A 451 29.53 -15.75 -22.10
C VAL A 451 30.71 -15.08 -21.41
N ASP A 452 30.50 -14.35 -20.31
CA ASP A 452 31.55 -13.67 -19.55
C ASP A 452 32.60 -14.65 -19.01
N THR A 453 32.16 -15.83 -18.55
CA THR A 453 33.04 -16.88 -18.03
C THR A 453 33.91 -17.48 -19.13
N LEU A 454 33.32 -17.83 -20.28
CA LEU A 454 34.06 -18.42 -21.40
C LEU A 454 34.99 -17.38 -22.06
N TYR A 455 34.53 -16.15 -22.21
CA TYR A 455 35.34 -15.05 -22.71
C TYR A 455 36.54 -14.77 -21.80
N SER A 456 36.34 -14.75 -20.48
CA SER A 456 37.43 -14.61 -19.50
C SER A 456 38.41 -15.80 -19.51
N LYS A 457 37.97 -16.98 -19.97
CA LYS A 457 38.82 -18.16 -20.18
C LYS A 457 39.55 -18.16 -21.52
N GLY A 458 39.41 -17.09 -22.32
CA GLY A 458 40.11 -16.92 -23.60
C GLY A 458 39.43 -17.58 -24.81
N TYR A 459 38.18 -18.03 -24.69
CA TYR A 459 37.43 -18.56 -25.81
C TYR A 459 37.09 -17.44 -26.80
N SER A 460 37.26 -17.71 -28.09
CA SER A 460 36.81 -16.85 -29.18
C SER A 460 35.29 -16.78 -29.24
N LYS A 461 34.76 -15.75 -29.90
CA LYS A 461 33.31 -15.57 -30.06
C LYS A 461 32.68 -16.77 -30.76
N GLU A 462 33.36 -17.32 -31.77
CA GLU A 462 32.93 -18.47 -32.55
C GLU A 462 32.85 -19.74 -31.68
N GLU A 463 33.84 -19.96 -30.81
CA GLU A 463 33.83 -21.08 -29.86
C GLU A 463 32.74 -20.95 -28.80
N ILE A 464 32.45 -19.73 -28.34
CA ILE A 464 31.36 -19.45 -27.39
C ILE A 464 30.00 -19.71 -28.06
N ILE A 465 29.79 -19.27 -29.30
CA ILE A 465 28.56 -19.54 -30.05
C ILE A 465 28.38 -21.05 -30.23
N ALA A 466 29.40 -21.77 -30.68
CA ALA A 466 29.36 -23.23 -30.83
C ALA A 466 29.09 -23.94 -29.49
N TYR A 467 29.63 -23.43 -28.38
CA TYR A 467 29.37 -23.96 -27.04
C TYR A 467 27.91 -23.73 -26.60
N LEU A 468 27.31 -22.59 -26.95
CA LEU A 468 25.92 -22.27 -26.62
C LEU A 468 24.91 -23.02 -27.50
N GLU A 469 25.19 -23.18 -28.79
CA GLU A 469 24.35 -23.93 -29.74
C GLU A 469 24.29 -25.43 -29.37
N ASN A 470 25.39 -26.01 -28.88
CA ASN A 470 25.42 -27.39 -28.40
C ASN A 470 24.76 -27.59 -27.03
N ARG A 471 24.32 -26.51 -26.36
CA ARG A 471 23.75 -26.52 -25.01
C ARG A 471 22.22 -26.44 -24.98
N GLU A 472 21.55 -26.25 -26.13
CA GLU A 472 20.09 -26.29 -26.22
C GLU A 472 19.58 -27.71 -25.94
N GLY A 473 19.41 -28.05 -24.66
CA GLY A 473 18.86 -29.34 -24.21
C GLY A 473 19.39 -29.88 -22.87
N GLU A 474 20.42 -29.29 -22.27
CA GLU A 474 20.95 -29.74 -20.97
C GLU A 474 20.36 -28.93 -19.79
N THR A 475 19.71 -29.64 -18.85
CA THR A 475 19.32 -29.10 -17.54
C THR A 475 20.56 -28.65 -16.76
N VAL A 476 20.66 -27.35 -16.50
CA VAL A 476 21.80 -26.75 -15.80
C VAL A 476 21.72 -27.04 -14.30
N ASP A 477 22.87 -27.41 -13.73
CA ASP A 477 23.11 -27.57 -12.28
C ASP A 477 22.53 -26.40 -11.46
N GLU A 478 21.80 -26.72 -10.38
CA GLU A 478 20.91 -25.83 -9.62
C GLU A 478 21.61 -24.61 -9.01
N SER A 479 22.94 -24.60 -8.96
CA SER A 479 23.75 -23.52 -8.37
C SER A 479 23.80 -22.22 -9.20
N LEU A 480 23.34 -22.22 -10.46
CA LEU A 480 23.49 -21.09 -11.40
C LEU A 480 22.19 -20.63 -12.09
N GLY A 481 21.02 -21.12 -11.65
CA GLY A 481 19.71 -20.75 -12.20
C GLY A 481 19.22 -19.34 -11.81
N THR A 482 18.29 -18.78 -12.58
CA THR A 482 17.47 -17.64 -12.13
C THR A 482 16.43 -18.10 -11.11
N THR A 483 16.07 -17.26 -10.14
CA THR A 483 14.92 -17.53 -9.26
C THR A 483 13.68 -17.78 -10.10
N PRO A 484 13.03 -18.95 -9.96
CA PRO A 484 11.89 -19.33 -10.79
C PRO A 484 10.74 -18.34 -10.64
N ARG A 485 10.16 -17.87 -11.75
CA ARG A 485 9.01 -16.94 -11.77
C ARG A 485 7.84 -17.55 -12.52
N SER A 486 6.62 -17.33 -12.05
CA SER A 486 5.43 -17.80 -12.78
C SER A 486 5.37 -17.19 -14.17
N ALA A 487 5.26 -18.03 -15.20
CA ALA A 487 5.12 -17.57 -16.58
C ALA A 487 3.85 -16.72 -16.76
N THR A 488 2.74 -17.13 -16.15
CA THR A 488 1.46 -16.40 -16.23
C THR A 488 1.54 -15.03 -15.56
N SER A 489 2.25 -14.90 -14.44
CA SER A 489 2.46 -13.60 -13.80
C SER A 489 3.32 -12.67 -14.66
N ILE A 490 4.36 -13.20 -15.33
CA ILE A 490 5.18 -12.41 -16.26
C ILE A 490 4.34 -11.94 -17.46
N ILE A 491 3.55 -12.84 -18.05
CA ILE A 491 2.72 -12.52 -19.21
C ILE A 491 1.62 -11.52 -18.83
N GLY A 492 0.95 -11.71 -17.69
CA GLY A 492 -0.06 -10.78 -17.17
C GLY A 492 0.53 -9.38 -16.94
N THR A 493 1.70 -9.30 -16.28
CA THR A 493 2.39 -8.01 -16.08
C THR A 493 2.80 -7.36 -17.40
N LEU A 494 3.30 -8.15 -18.37
CA LEU A 494 3.62 -7.63 -19.70
C LEU A 494 2.38 -7.08 -20.41
N ALA A 495 1.25 -7.77 -20.30
CA ALA A 495 -0.01 -7.35 -20.90
C ALA A 495 -0.51 -6.06 -20.24
N ASP A 496 -0.48 -5.97 -18.92
CA ASP A 496 -0.87 -4.77 -18.18
C ASP A 496 -0.04 -3.55 -18.55
N LEU A 497 1.29 -3.68 -18.58
CA LEU A 497 2.20 -2.60 -19.01
C LEU A 497 1.96 -2.13 -20.46
N VAL A 498 1.46 -3.02 -21.33
CA VAL A 498 1.14 -2.68 -22.73
C VAL A 498 -0.25 -2.07 -22.87
N ALA A 499 -1.22 -2.56 -22.10
CA ALA A 499 -2.59 -2.04 -22.10
C ALA A 499 -2.67 -0.67 -21.42
N GLY A 500 -1.91 -0.49 -20.34
CA GLY A 500 -1.94 0.66 -19.45
C GLY A 500 -3.22 0.74 -18.63
N SER A 501 -3.16 1.46 -17.51
CA SER A 501 -4.28 1.60 -16.57
C SER A 501 -5.33 2.64 -17.01
N ALA A 502 -5.06 3.43 -18.06
CA ALA A 502 -5.90 4.54 -18.50
C ALA A 502 -6.43 4.32 -19.91
N ASP A 503 -7.76 4.23 -20.08
CA ASP A 503 -8.65 4.34 -21.27
C ASP A 503 -8.03 4.37 -22.70
N ALA A 504 -6.94 3.66 -22.97
CA ALA A 504 -6.25 3.64 -24.26
C ALA A 504 -7.04 2.84 -25.31
N GLY A 505 -8.17 2.25 -24.90
CA GLY A 505 -9.03 1.43 -25.74
C GLY A 505 -8.38 0.12 -26.17
N THR A 506 -7.29 -0.30 -25.50
CA THR A 506 -6.50 -1.51 -25.79
C THR A 506 -6.61 -2.59 -24.71
N PRO A 507 -7.82 -3.07 -24.35
CA PRO A 507 -8.01 -4.07 -23.30
C PRO A 507 -7.56 -5.49 -23.69
N ILE A 508 -7.17 -5.70 -24.96
CA ILE A 508 -6.66 -6.98 -25.46
C ILE A 508 -5.21 -6.78 -25.89
N VAL A 509 -4.32 -7.68 -25.47
CA VAL A 509 -2.91 -7.69 -25.85
C VAL A 509 -2.57 -9.03 -26.48
N LEU A 510 -2.04 -9.02 -27.70
CA LEU A 510 -1.49 -10.22 -28.34
C LEU A 510 0.00 -10.32 -27.99
N VAL A 511 0.40 -11.45 -27.40
CA VAL A 511 1.79 -11.79 -27.09
C VAL A 511 2.25 -12.92 -28.01
N ARG A 512 3.29 -12.67 -28.79
CA ARG A 512 3.87 -13.61 -29.76
C ARG A 512 5.30 -13.98 -29.41
N GLY A 513 5.64 -15.25 -29.60
CA GLY A 513 7.00 -15.77 -29.44
C GLY A 513 7.41 -16.02 -27.98
N PHE A 514 6.49 -15.85 -27.02
CA PHE A 514 6.76 -16.14 -25.63
C PHE A 514 6.78 -17.65 -25.40
N LYS A 515 7.97 -18.21 -25.18
CA LYS A 515 8.16 -19.63 -24.86
C LYS A 515 7.95 -19.89 -23.37
N TYR A 516 7.19 -20.93 -23.05
CA TYR A 516 7.01 -21.43 -21.69
C TYR A 516 7.00 -22.97 -21.70
N GLU A 517 7.49 -23.59 -20.63
CA GLU A 517 7.47 -25.04 -20.48
C GLU A 517 6.16 -25.47 -19.85
N GLN A 518 5.56 -26.55 -20.35
CA GLN A 518 4.45 -27.21 -19.68
C GLN A 518 5.03 -28.15 -18.61
N LYS A 519 4.65 -27.97 -17.35
CA LYS A 519 4.93 -28.95 -16.31
C LYS A 519 4.18 -30.24 -16.63
N SER A 520 4.94 -31.32 -16.80
CA SER A 520 4.47 -32.70 -16.99
C SER A 520 3.61 -33.19 -15.83
#